data_AF-A0A258CQ35-F1
#
_entry.id   AF-A0A258CQ35-F1
#
_cell.length_a   1.000
_cell.length_b   1.000
_cell.length_c   1.000
_cell.angle_alpha   90.00
_cell.angle_beta   90.00
_cell.angle_gamma   90.00
#
_symmetry.space_group_name_H-M   'P 1'
#
loop_
_entity.id
_entity.type
_entity.pdbx_description
1 polymer ?
#
loop_
_entity_poly.entity_id
_entity_poly.type
_entity_poly.pdbx_seq_one_letter_code
_entity_poly.pdbx_strand_id
1 'polypeptide(L)'
;GGRTGKGAGFADLETGIFRALGLIDDGTPMATTVHSLQLVPEAAVVIEAHDTPLDLIATEAGLIETSCTLPRPGGVDWPRVRPDQFETIPFLRRLRDRMTPGVA
;
A
#
# COMPACT_ATOMS: atom_id res chain seq x y z
N GLY A 1 4.68 -1.81 -11.81
CA GLY A 1 3.49 -1.77 -10.93
C GLY A 1 3.52 -0.66 -9.89
N GLY A 2 4.27 0.42 -10.10
CA GLY A 2 4.22 1.58 -9.19
C GLY A 2 2.92 2.35 -9.37
N ARG A 3 2.56 3.12 -8.34
CA ARG A 3 1.42 4.04 -8.37
C ARG A 3 1.75 5.29 -7.56
N THR A 4 1.17 6.41 -7.96
CA THR A 4 1.19 7.65 -7.17
C THR A 4 -0.22 7.93 -6.67
N GLY A 5 -0.39 7.89 -5.34
CA GLY A 5 -1.66 8.20 -4.69
C GLY A 5 -1.82 9.71 -4.42
N LYS A 6 -2.77 10.04 -3.54
CA LYS A 6 -3.03 11.42 -3.10
C LYS A 6 -1.98 11.96 -2.10
N GLY A 7 -0.93 11.20 -1.81
CA GLY A 7 0.12 11.56 -0.85
C GLY A 7 -0.18 11.29 0.62
N ALA A 8 -1.38 10.81 0.96
CA ALA A 8 -1.76 10.56 2.35
C ALA A 8 -1.37 9.18 2.90
N GLY A 9 -0.83 8.27 2.07
CA GLY A 9 -0.35 6.95 2.50
C GLY A 9 -1.42 5.97 3.01
N PHE A 10 -2.70 6.23 2.77
CA PHE A 10 -3.78 5.38 3.30
C PHE A 10 -3.79 3.97 2.70
N ALA A 11 -3.58 3.83 1.39
CA ALA A 11 -3.63 2.53 0.74
C ALA A 11 -2.55 1.57 1.28
N ASP A 12 -1.34 2.08 1.51
CA ASP A 12 -0.23 1.29 2.03
C ASP A 12 -0.41 1.00 3.53
N LEU A 13 -1.00 1.94 4.29
CA LEU A 13 -1.43 1.69 5.68
C LEU A 13 -2.48 0.56 5.75
N GLU A 14 -3.54 0.63 4.96
CA GLU A 14 -4.60 -0.40 4.90
C GLU A 14 -4.03 -1.77 4.50
N THR A 15 -3.18 -1.77 3.47
CA THR A 15 -2.50 -3.00 3.01
C THR A 15 -1.63 -3.58 4.12
N GLY A 16 -0.83 -2.74 4.80
CA GLY A 16 0.00 -3.15 5.93
C GLY A 16 -0.81 -3.71 7.10
N ILE A 17 -1.99 -3.14 7.38
CA ILE A 17 -2.90 -3.63 8.42
C ILE A 17 -3.43 -5.00 8.07
N PHE A 18 -3.92 -5.20 6.84
CA PHE A 18 -4.45 -6.50 6.42
C PHE A 18 -3.38 -7.59 6.41
N ARG A 19 -2.14 -7.27 6.00
CA ARG A 19 -1.00 -8.20 6.09
C ARG A 19 -0.67 -8.55 7.54
N ALA A 20 -0.58 -7.54 8.41
CA ALA A 20 -0.29 -7.76 9.83
C ALA A 20 -1.37 -8.57 10.56
N LEU A 21 -2.61 -8.54 10.06
CA LEU A 21 -3.72 -9.36 10.56
C LEU A 21 -3.82 -10.75 9.89
N GLY A 22 -2.95 -11.06 8.92
CA GLY A 22 -2.99 -12.32 8.16
C GLY A 22 -4.21 -12.45 7.24
N LEU A 23 -4.86 -11.34 6.88
CA LEU A 23 -6.03 -11.34 6.00
C LEU A 23 -5.64 -11.37 4.52
N ILE A 24 -4.43 -10.91 4.20
CA ILE A 24 -3.81 -10.98 2.88
C ILE A 24 -2.36 -11.41 3.03
N ASP A 25 -1.82 -12.02 1.98
CA ASP A 25 -0.46 -12.58 1.92
C ASP A 25 0.26 -12.18 0.62
N ASP A 26 1.40 -12.81 0.33
CA ASP A 26 2.14 -12.60 -0.92
C ASP A 26 1.42 -13.14 -2.16
N GLY A 27 0.50 -14.09 -1.99
CA GLY A 27 -0.32 -14.63 -3.06
C GLY A 27 -1.54 -13.77 -3.38
N THR A 28 -1.86 -12.78 -2.55
CA THR A 28 -3.03 -11.91 -2.74
C THR A 28 -2.77 -10.87 -3.84
N PRO A 29 -3.53 -10.87 -4.95
CA PRO A 29 -3.31 -9.92 -6.04
C PRO A 29 -3.63 -8.48 -5.63
N MET A 30 -2.76 -7.56 -5.99
CA MET A 30 -2.95 -6.12 -5.85
C MET A 30 -3.30 -5.52 -7.19
N ALA A 31 -4.53 -5.02 -7.31
CA ALA A 31 -5.07 -4.48 -8.55
C ALA A 31 -5.53 -3.04 -8.38
N THR A 32 -5.48 -2.27 -9.47
CA THR A 32 -6.10 -0.94 -9.55
C THR A 32 -6.81 -0.76 -10.89
N THR A 33 -7.69 0.23 -10.93
CA THR A 33 -8.28 0.78 -12.16
C THR A 33 -7.80 2.21 -12.36
N VAL A 34 -7.40 2.57 -13.58
CA VAL A 34 -7.05 3.94 -13.96
C VAL A 34 -7.51 4.22 -15.39
N HIS A 35 -7.66 5.49 -15.77
CA HIS A 35 -7.81 5.84 -17.18
C HIS A 35 -6.45 5.67 -17.89
N SER A 36 -6.42 5.24 -19.16
CA SER A 36 -5.17 5.03 -19.92
C SER A 36 -4.24 6.25 -19.93
N LEU A 37 -4.77 7.47 -19.98
CA LEU A 37 -4.03 8.74 -19.84
C LEU A 37 -3.22 8.90 -18.54
N GLN A 38 -3.51 8.11 -17.51
CA GLN A 38 -2.75 8.13 -16.25
C GLN A 38 -1.56 7.17 -16.27
N LEU A 39 -1.41 6.37 -17.32
CA LEU A 39 -0.22 5.55 -17.53
C LEU A 39 0.94 6.46 -17.95
N VAL A 40 2.06 6.31 -17.27
CA VAL A 40 3.29 7.06 -17.51
C VAL A 40 4.47 6.10 -17.66
N PRO A 41 5.60 6.53 -18.26
CA PRO A 41 6.81 5.71 -18.28
C PRO A 41 7.26 5.32 -16.88
N GLU A 42 7.85 4.13 -16.73
CA GLU A 42 8.28 3.58 -15.45
C GLU A 42 9.14 4.55 -14.63
N ALA A 43 10.09 5.23 -15.28
CA ALA A 43 10.99 6.19 -14.64
C ALA A 43 10.29 7.41 -14.01
N ALA A 44 9.02 7.66 -14.35
CA ALA A 44 8.23 8.75 -13.78
C ALA A 44 7.56 8.37 -12.45
N VAL A 45 7.57 7.10 -12.05
CA VAL A 45 6.94 6.62 -10.82
C VAL A 45 8.00 6.05 -9.90
N VAL A 46 8.19 6.70 -8.75
CA VAL A 46 9.07 6.22 -7.69
C VAL A 46 8.28 5.24 -6.82
N ILE A 47 8.89 4.10 -6.51
CA ILE A 47 8.37 3.12 -5.55
C ILE A 47 9.32 3.10 -4.36
N GLU A 48 8.84 3.44 -3.19
CA GLU A 48 9.56 3.35 -1.93
C GLU A 48 9.40 1.98 -1.26
N ALA A 49 10.27 1.67 -0.29
CA ALA A 49 10.25 0.40 0.43
C ALA A 49 8.94 0.09 1.20
N HIS A 50 8.11 1.10 1.43
CA HIS A 50 6.84 0.99 2.13
C HIS A 50 5.63 0.90 1.18
N ASP A 51 5.85 1.12 -0.12
CA ASP A 51 4.81 1.04 -1.12
C ASP A 51 4.53 -0.43 -1.47
N THR A 52 3.26 -0.76 -1.67
CA THR A 52 2.90 -2.08 -2.20
C THR A 52 2.78 -2.05 -3.73
N PRO A 53 3.64 -2.80 -4.46
CA PRO A 53 3.53 -2.90 -5.92
C PRO A 53 2.20 -3.52 -6.36
N LEU A 54 1.67 -3.05 -7.48
CA LEU A 54 0.50 -3.60 -8.15
C LEU A 54 0.89 -4.75 -9.08
N ASP A 55 0.12 -5.84 -9.07
CA ASP A 55 0.20 -6.93 -10.05
C ASP A 55 -0.59 -6.61 -11.30
N LEU A 56 -1.73 -5.94 -11.13
CA LEU A 56 -2.71 -5.71 -12.18
C LEU A 56 -3.10 -4.23 -12.28
N ILE A 57 -3.12 -3.71 -13.51
CA ILE A 57 -3.60 -2.37 -13.81
C ILE A 57 -4.65 -2.48 -14.91
N ALA A 58 -5.91 -2.23 -14.55
CA ALA A 58 -7.02 -2.20 -15.50
C ALA A 58 -7.22 -0.78 -16.02
N THR A 59 -7.38 -0.65 -17.33
CA THR A 59 -7.82 0.57 -18.02
C THR A 59 -9.07 0.31 -18.83
N GLU A 60 -9.64 1.35 -19.43
CA GLU A 60 -10.75 1.20 -20.36
C GLU A 60 -10.38 0.42 -21.63
N ALA A 61 -9.08 0.30 -21.93
CA ALA A 61 -8.56 -0.40 -23.11
C ALA A 61 -8.17 -1.86 -22.84
N GLY A 62 -8.03 -2.28 -21.58
CA GLY A 62 -7.66 -3.65 -21.24
C GLY A 62 -6.99 -3.79 -19.88
N LEU A 63 -6.46 -4.99 -19.62
CA LEU A 63 -5.78 -5.35 -18.38
C LEU A 63 -4.28 -5.50 -18.64
N ILE A 64 -3.47 -4.89 -17.78
CA ILE A 64 -2.00 -4.98 -17.81
C ILE A 64 -1.54 -5.80 -16.60
N GLU A 65 -0.82 -6.88 -16.87
CA GLU A 65 -0.08 -7.63 -15.86
C GLU A 65 1.32 -7.03 -15.72
N THR A 66 1.67 -6.52 -14.54
CA THR A 66 2.89 -5.73 -14.36
C THR A 66 4.14 -6.58 -14.19
N SER A 67 3.99 -7.85 -13.82
CA SER A 67 5.08 -8.77 -13.49
C SER A 67 6.14 -8.18 -12.53
N CYS A 68 5.72 -7.28 -11.63
CA CYS A 68 6.64 -6.57 -10.75
C CYS A 68 7.23 -7.51 -9.70
N THR A 69 8.56 -7.61 -9.65
CA THR A 69 9.28 -8.50 -8.72
C THR A 69 9.79 -7.79 -7.47
N LEU A 70 9.37 -6.54 -7.25
CA LEU A 70 9.77 -5.80 -6.05
C LEU A 70 9.15 -6.44 -4.80
N PRO A 71 9.88 -6.46 -3.67
CA PRO A 71 9.38 -7.02 -2.44
C PRO A 71 8.17 -6.24 -1.94
N ARG A 72 7.24 -6.94 -1.29
CA ARG A 72 6.09 -6.33 -0.62
C ARG A 72 6.42 -6.03 0.84
N PRO A 73 5.96 -4.91 1.39
CA PRO A 73 6.12 -4.62 2.81
C PRO A 73 5.51 -5.72 3.69
N GLY A 74 6.19 -6.06 4.79
CA GLY A 74 5.74 -7.12 5.71
C GLY A 74 4.56 -6.75 6.60
N GLY A 75 4.22 -5.46 6.70
CA GLY A 75 3.18 -4.96 7.59
C GLY A 75 3.15 -3.43 7.64
N VAL A 76 2.55 -2.87 8.69
CA VAL A 76 2.45 -1.41 8.88
C VAL A 76 3.80 -0.80 9.23
N ASP A 77 4.25 0.20 8.47
CA ASP A 77 5.37 1.07 8.83
C ASP A 77 4.90 2.14 9.83
N TRP A 78 4.78 1.76 11.11
CA TRP A 78 4.28 2.64 12.18
C TRP A 78 5.00 3.99 12.29
N PRO A 79 6.35 4.08 12.14
CA PRO A 79 7.06 5.37 12.07
C PRO A 79 6.58 6.32 10.98
N ARG A 80 6.00 5.82 9.87
CA ARG A 80 5.46 6.64 8.78
C ARG A 80 4.00 7.06 8.98
N VAL A 81 3.29 6.48 9.94
CA VAL A 81 1.90 6.87 10.24
C VAL A 81 1.89 8.25 10.86
N ARG A 82 1.25 9.21 10.19
CA ARG A 82 1.28 10.61 10.61
C ARG A 82 0.38 10.88 11.83
N PRO A 83 0.67 11.92 12.63
CA PRO A 83 -0.14 12.29 13.79
C PRO A 83 -1.63 12.49 13.46
N ASP A 84 -1.94 13.16 12.33
CA ASP A 84 -3.32 13.41 11.87
C ASP A 84 -4.08 12.11 11.58
N GLN A 85 -3.39 11.06 11.14
CA GLN A 85 -4.02 9.76 10.89
C GLN A 85 -4.42 9.07 12.19
N PHE A 86 -3.64 9.21 13.26
CA PHE A 86 -4.02 8.70 14.58
C PHE A 86 -5.17 9.46 15.23
N GLU A 87 -5.38 10.73 14.85
CA GLU A 87 -6.50 11.55 15.32
C GLU A 87 -7.78 11.23 14.54
N THR A 88 -7.68 11.13 13.21
CA THR A 88 -8.81 10.88 12.31
C THR A 88 -9.25 9.42 12.26
N ILE A 89 -8.35 8.48 12.59
CA ILE A 89 -8.62 7.04 12.62
C ILE A 89 -8.29 6.50 14.03
N PRO A 90 -9.21 6.66 15.00
CA PRO A 90 -8.91 6.41 16.42
C PRO A 90 -8.45 4.98 16.74
N PHE A 91 -8.87 3.98 15.94
CA PHE A 91 -8.49 2.59 16.17
C PHE A 91 -7.00 2.32 15.90
N LEU A 92 -6.29 3.17 15.15
CA LEU A 92 -4.88 2.96 14.82
C LEU A 92 -3.99 2.91 16.05
N ARG A 93 -4.29 3.69 17.10
CA ARG A 93 -3.52 3.67 18.36
C ARG A 93 -3.63 2.30 19.02
N ARG A 94 -4.87 1.81 19.20
CA ARG A 94 -5.12 0.48 19.77
C ARG A 94 -4.52 -0.63 18.90
N LEU A 95 -4.56 -0.47 17.58
CA LEU A 95 -3.99 -1.46 16.66
C LEU A 95 -2.47 -1.52 16.77
N ARG A 96 -1.79 -0.37 16.78
CA ARG A 96 -0.35 -0.27 17.00
C ARG A 96 0.05 -0.94 18.30
N ASP A 97 -0.58 -0.55 19.41
CA ASP A 97 -0.21 -1.05 20.74
C ASP A 97 -0.38 -2.58 20.84
N ARG A 98 -1.37 -3.16 20.14
CA ARG A 98 -1.55 -4.62 20.03
C ARG A 98 -0.48 -5.29 19.17
N MET A 99 0.00 -4.63 18.12
CA MET A 99 0.98 -5.17 17.16
C MET A 99 2.42 -4.93 17.60
N THR A 100 2.69 -3.97 18.48
CA THR A 100 4.01 -3.68 19.04
C THR A 100 4.01 -3.76 20.57
N PRO A 101 3.73 -4.93 21.17
CA PRO A 101 3.75 -5.08 22.62
C PRO A 101 5.18 -4.88 23.14
N GLY A 102 5.46 -3.72 23.74
CA GLY A 102 6.76 -3.35 24.30
C GLY A 102 7.30 -1.98 23.88
N VAL A 103 6.63 -1.27 22.98
CA VAL A 103 6.95 0.13 22.65
C VAL A 103 5.97 1.03 23.41
N ALA A 104 6.21 1.20 24.71
CA ALA A 104 5.55 2.19 25.56
C ALA A 104 6.51 3.37 25.77
#